data_AF-A0A168KB52-F1
#
_entry.id   AF-A0A168KB52-F1
#
_cell.length_a   1.000
_cell.length_b   1.000
_cell.length_c   1.000
_cell.angle_alpha   90.00
_cell.angle_beta   90.00
_cell.angle_gamma   90.00
#
_symmetry.space_group_name_H-M   'P 1'
#
loop_
_entity.id
_entity.type
_entity.pdbx_description
1 polymer ?
#
loop_
_entity_poly.entity_id
_entity_poly.type
_entity_poly.pdbx_seq_one_letter_code
_entity_poly.pdbx_strand_id
1 'polypeptide(L)'
;LRDALQEMWDSVHISWDEAWAEYLDNCTIDPGFPSFNDYCRENKFPVTIISSGLLPLLSKIMTNFLGDKAKDIEIVANNGKIEGRDWKIIWRDDSIYGNDKSKTLAKARELADKDTIFVFCGDGVSDISAAKHADVLFARKDRDLEFYCKREDIPYIAFDTFAEVESVVRKLVDGKARIEKSLSGFCKVVDN
;
A
#
# COMPACT_ATOMS: atom_id res chain seq x y z
N LEU A 1 -0.19 -17.90 0.67
CA LEU A 1 -0.87 -16.63 1.03
C LEU A 1 -2.30 -16.62 0.51
N ARG A 2 -2.52 -16.82 -0.80
CA ARG A 2 -3.87 -16.89 -1.40
C ARG A 2 -4.83 -17.82 -0.66
N ASP A 3 -4.42 -19.07 -0.39
CA ASP A 3 -5.28 -20.04 0.29
C ASP A 3 -5.65 -19.59 1.72
N ALA A 4 -4.69 -19.07 2.48
CA ALA A 4 -4.94 -18.53 3.81
C ALA A 4 -5.91 -17.32 3.78
N LEU A 5 -5.81 -16.46 2.76
CA LEU A 5 -6.75 -15.36 2.55
C LEU A 5 -8.14 -15.87 2.13
N GLN A 6 -8.21 -16.94 1.33
CA GLN A 6 -9.48 -17.60 0.98
C GLN A 6 -10.17 -18.13 2.25
N GLU A 7 -9.45 -18.90 3.06
CA GLU A 7 -9.95 -19.46 4.33
C GLU A 7 -10.39 -18.35 5.30
N MET A 8 -9.62 -17.27 5.40
CA MET A 8 -9.96 -16.11 6.22
C MET A 8 -11.30 -15.49 5.78
N TRP A 9 -11.47 -15.19 4.49
CA TRP A 9 -12.73 -14.60 4.01
C TRP A 9 -13.90 -15.58 4.05
N ASP A 10 -13.66 -16.85 3.78
CA ASP A 10 -14.68 -17.91 3.87
C ASP A 10 -15.18 -18.14 5.30
N SER A 11 -14.39 -17.78 6.31
CA SER A 11 -14.76 -17.85 7.73
C SER A 11 -15.64 -16.68 8.21
N VAL A 12 -15.80 -15.63 7.39
CA VAL A 12 -16.64 -14.48 7.75
C VAL A 12 -18.11 -14.84 7.55
N HIS A 13 -18.86 -14.85 8.65
CA HIS A 13 -20.30 -15.17 8.68
C HIS A 13 -21.15 -14.07 9.35
N ILE A 14 -20.89 -12.83 8.97
CA ILE A 14 -21.66 -11.64 9.41
C ILE A 14 -22.19 -10.90 8.18
N SER A 15 -23.32 -10.21 8.32
CA SER A 15 -23.86 -9.38 7.24
C SER A 15 -22.99 -8.13 7.02
N TRP A 16 -23.18 -7.48 5.87
CA TRP A 16 -22.52 -6.22 5.57
C TRP A 16 -22.76 -5.17 6.66
N ASP A 17 -24.01 -5.01 7.11
CA ASP A 17 -24.37 -3.99 8.10
C ASP A 17 -23.76 -4.29 9.47
N GLU A 18 -23.74 -5.57 9.88
CA GLU A 18 -23.05 -6.01 11.11
C GLU A 18 -21.54 -5.73 11.03
N ALA A 19 -20.90 -6.03 9.89
CA ALA A 19 -19.48 -5.76 9.70
C ALA A 19 -19.13 -4.27 9.90
N TRP A 20 -19.98 -3.37 9.43
CA TRP A 20 -19.79 -1.93 9.61
C TRP A 20 -20.06 -1.47 11.04
N ALA A 21 -21.24 -1.80 11.56
CA ALA A 21 -21.66 -1.33 12.88
C ALA A 21 -20.76 -1.83 14.02
N GLU A 22 -20.24 -3.06 13.91
CA GLU A 22 -19.47 -3.68 14.98
C GLU A 22 -17.95 -3.47 14.84
N TYR A 23 -17.41 -3.43 13.61
CA TYR A 23 -15.96 -3.49 13.39
C TYR A 23 -15.44 -2.31 12.60
N LEU A 24 -15.98 -2.05 11.41
CA LEU A 24 -15.33 -1.19 10.43
C LEU A 24 -15.55 0.31 10.65
N ASP A 25 -16.65 0.71 11.28
CA ASP A 25 -16.88 2.12 11.66
C ASP A 25 -15.89 2.59 12.75
N ASN A 26 -15.28 1.65 13.48
CA ASN A 26 -14.25 1.93 14.49
C ASN A 26 -12.83 1.78 13.95
N CYS A 27 -12.64 1.46 12.67
CA CYS A 27 -11.31 1.43 12.08
C CYS A 27 -10.64 2.80 12.22
N THR A 28 -9.31 2.80 12.20
CA THR A 28 -8.51 4.02 12.20
C THR A 28 -7.68 4.07 10.93
N ILE A 29 -7.57 5.25 10.34
CA ILE A 29 -6.59 5.49 9.28
C ILE A 29 -5.20 5.65 9.88
N ASP A 30 -4.18 5.25 9.13
CA ASP A 30 -2.80 5.39 9.57
C ASP A 30 -2.49 6.86 9.92
N PRO A 31 -1.86 7.13 11.08
CA PRO A 31 -1.56 8.49 11.51
C PRO A 31 -0.75 9.26 10.46
N GLY A 32 -1.22 10.48 10.16
CA GLY A 32 -0.60 11.37 9.17
C GLY A 32 -1.00 11.11 7.71
N PHE A 33 -1.68 10.00 7.39
CA PHE A 33 -2.01 9.68 5.99
C PHE A 33 -2.87 10.77 5.31
N PRO A 34 -3.91 11.35 5.95
CA PRO A 34 -4.68 12.43 5.32
C PRO A 34 -3.83 13.65 4.95
N SER A 35 -2.90 14.05 5.81
CA SER A 35 -1.96 15.16 5.56
C SER A 35 -1.03 14.84 4.40
N PHE A 36 -0.45 13.62 4.41
CA PHE A 36 0.42 13.17 3.35
C PHE A 36 -0.31 13.13 2.00
N ASN A 37 -1.55 12.64 1.96
CA ASN A 37 -2.37 12.63 0.76
C ASN A 37 -2.68 14.05 0.25
N ASP A 38 -2.97 15.00 1.16
CA ASP A 38 -3.15 16.40 0.79
C ASP A 38 -1.88 16.99 0.17
N TYR A 39 -0.71 16.73 0.77
CA TYR A 39 0.58 17.14 0.20
C TYR A 39 0.83 16.53 -1.18
N CYS A 40 0.59 15.23 -1.36
CA CYS A 40 0.71 14.56 -2.66
C CYS A 40 -0.21 15.22 -3.70
N ARG A 41 -1.46 15.49 -3.35
CA ARG A 41 -2.43 16.13 -4.26
C ARG A 41 -2.01 17.53 -4.67
N GLU A 42 -1.54 18.35 -3.73
CA GLU A 42 -1.04 19.71 -4.01
C GLU A 42 0.13 19.71 -4.99
N ASN A 43 0.99 18.68 -4.92
CA ASN A 43 2.15 18.51 -5.78
C ASN A 43 1.88 17.62 -7.01
N LYS A 44 0.64 17.17 -7.21
CA LYS A 44 0.22 16.28 -8.30
C LYS A 44 0.96 14.94 -8.33
N PHE A 45 1.32 14.42 -7.15
CA PHE A 45 1.86 13.07 -7.00
C PHE A 45 0.69 12.07 -6.93
N PRO A 46 0.60 11.10 -7.86
CA PRO A 46 -0.45 10.10 -7.81
C PRO A 46 -0.27 9.20 -6.59
N VAL A 47 -1.38 8.92 -5.89
CA VAL A 47 -1.44 7.99 -4.76
C VAL A 47 -2.31 6.80 -5.17
N THR A 48 -1.75 5.59 -5.05
CA THR A 48 -2.45 4.34 -5.33
C THR A 48 -2.37 3.44 -4.10
N ILE A 49 -3.53 2.94 -3.65
CA ILE A 49 -3.61 1.92 -2.60
C ILE A 49 -3.61 0.56 -3.26
N ILE A 50 -2.65 -0.30 -2.92
CA ILE A 50 -2.55 -1.66 -3.44
C ILE A 50 -2.72 -2.64 -2.27
N SER A 51 -3.78 -3.45 -2.28
CA SER A 51 -4.17 -4.26 -1.12
C SER A 51 -4.59 -5.68 -1.49
N SER A 52 -4.27 -6.66 -0.65
CA SER A 52 -4.79 -8.03 -0.78
C SER A 52 -6.21 -8.20 -0.22
N GLY A 53 -6.79 -7.14 0.35
CA GLY A 53 -8.18 -7.11 0.85
C GLY A 53 -9.23 -6.95 -0.24
N LEU A 54 -10.45 -6.59 0.17
CA LEU A 54 -11.62 -6.49 -0.72
C LEU A 54 -11.90 -5.02 -1.10
N LEU A 55 -12.01 -4.75 -2.40
CA LEU A 55 -12.30 -3.43 -2.95
C LEU A 55 -13.55 -2.76 -2.34
N PRO A 56 -14.72 -3.44 -2.18
CA PRO A 56 -15.90 -2.79 -1.61
C PRO A 56 -15.68 -2.25 -0.18
N LEU A 57 -14.90 -2.98 0.63
CA LEU A 57 -14.54 -2.55 1.97
C LEU A 57 -13.63 -1.32 1.92
N LEU A 58 -12.52 -1.44 1.18
CA LEU A 58 -11.51 -0.39 1.07
C LEU A 58 -12.12 0.92 0.55
N SER A 59 -12.97 0.86 -0.48
CA SER A 59 -13.63 2.05 -1.04
C SER A 59 -14.49 2.79 -0.02
N LYS A 60 -15.28 2.07 0.79
CA LYS A 60 -16.11 2.70 1.83
C LYS A 60 -15.27 3.20 3.01
N ILE A 61 -14.24 2.45 3.43
CA ILE A 61 -13.28 2.89 4.45
C ILE A 61 -12.64 4.22 4.02
N MET A 62 -12.09 4.28 2.81
CA MET A 62 -11.43 5.48 2.30
C MET A 62 -12.39 6.67 2.19
N THR A 63 -13.63 6.42 1.75
CA THR A 63 -14.66 7.47 1.67
C THR A 63 -15.04 7.99 3.06
N ASN A 64 -15.15 7.13 4.08
CA ASN A 64 -15.44 7.55 5.45
C ASN A 64 -14.33 8.47 6.01
N PHE A 65 -13.05 8.20 5.71
CA PHE A 65 -11.94 9.00 6.24
C PHE A 65 -11.61 10.25 5.43
N LEU A 66 -11.74 10.18 4.10
CA LEU A 66 -11.26 11.24 3.21
C LEU A 66 -12.39 12.01 2.51
N GLY A 67 -13.64 11.56 2.66
CA GLY A 67 -14.78 12.11 1.94
C GLY A 67 -14.56 12.07 0.43
N ASP A 68 -14.85 13.19 -0.24
CA ASP A 68 -14.69 13.31 -1.69
C ASP A 68 -13.24 13.11 -2.17
N LYS A 69 -12.24 13.37 -1.32
CA LYS A 69 -10.83 13.19 -1.69
C LYS A 69 -10.47 11.72 -1.96
N ALA A 70 -11.29 10.77 -1.49
CA ALA A 70 -11.09 9.35 -1.77
C ALA A 70 -11.21 9.02 -3.28
N LYS A 71 -11.95 9.83 -4.05
CA LYS A 71 -12.14 9.66 -5.49
C LYS A 71 -10.86 9.88 -6.30
N ASP A 72 -9.90 10.60 -5.72
CA ASP A 72 -8.61 10.90 -6.34
C ASP A 72 -7.59 9.75 -6.16
N ILE A 73 -7.90 8.76 -5.32
CA ILE A 73 -7.01 7.64 -4.99
C ILE A 73 -7.46 6.40 -5.76
N GLU A 74 -6.55 5.86 -6.59
CA GLU A 74 -6.77 4.56 -7.22
C GLU A 74 -6.63 3.44 -6.18
N ILE A 75 -7.60 2.52 -6.13
CA ILE A 75 -7.54 1.33 -5.28
C ILE A 75 -7.40 0.08 -6.15
N VAL A 76 -6.28 -0.62 -6.01
CA VAL A 76 -5.95 -1.87 -6.69
C VAL A 76 -6.01 -3.02 -5.68
N ALA A 77 -7.14 -3.72 -5.66
CA ALA A 77 -7.39 -4.81 -4.70
C ALA A 77 -8.09 -6.01 -5.34
N ASN A 78 -8.21 -7.10 -4.57
CA ASN A 78 -9.16 -8.16 -4.90
C ASN A 78 -10.59 -7.62 -4.79
N ASN A 79 -11.53 -8.24 -5.48
CA ASN A 79 -12.94 -7.89 -5.33
C ASN A 79 -13.61 -8.85 -4.33
N GLY A 80 -14.82 -8.53 -3.87
CA GLY A 80 -15.58 -9.36 -2.94
C GLY A 80 -17.04 -9.48 -3.38
N LYS A 81 -17.59 -10.69 -3.29
CA LYS A 81 -19.02 -10.96 -3.40
C LYS A 81 -19.56 -11.26 -2.00
N ILE A 82 -20.56 -10.51 -1.58
CA ILE A 82 -21.16 -10.62 -0.24
C ILE A 82 -22.62 -11.01 -0.43
N GLU A 83 -22.97 -12.22 -0.02
CA GLU A 83 -24.30 -12.80 -0.20
C GLU A 83 -24.89 -13.14 1.17
N GLY A 84 -25.74 -12.25 1.68
CA GLY A 84 -26.29 -12.38 3.02
C GLY A 84 -25.19 -12.24 4.07
N ARG A 85 -24.71 -13.37 4.57
CA ARG A 85 -23.65 -13.45 5.59
C ARG A 85 -22.36 -14.07 5.08
N ASP A 86 -22.35 -14.61 3.87
CA ASP A 86 -21.17 -15.26 3.31
C ASP A 86 -20.37 -14.29 2.44
N TRP A 87 -19.06 -14.28 2.66
CA TRP A 87 -18.13 -13.42 1.94
C TRP A 87 -17.24 -14.30 1.06
N LYS A 88 -17.14 -13.94 -0.22
CA LYS A 88 -16.29 -14.63 -1.19
C LYS A 88 -15.35 -13.64 -1.84
N ILE A 89 -14.05 -13.91 -1.70
CA ILE A 89 -13.02 -13.17 -2.42
C ILE A 89 -13.04 -13.54 -3.90
N ILE A 90 -12.93 -12.53 -4.76
CA ILE A 90 -12.74 -12.66 -6.19
C ILE A 90 -11.32 -12.17 -6.49
N TRP A 91 -10.48 -13.11 -6.85
CA TRP A 91 -9.05 -12.87 -7.09
C TRP A 91 -8.83 -11.96 -8.29
N ARG A 92 -7.94 -10.98 -8.12
CA ARG A 92 -7.56 -10.06 -9.20
C ARG A 92 -6.64 -10.73 -10.23
N ASP A 93 -5.78 -11.63 -9.77
CA ASP A 93 -4.87 -12.39 -10.61
C ASP A 93 -4.65 -13.82 -10.10
N ASP A 94 -3.98 -14.62 -10.94
CA ASP A 94 -3.69 -16.03 -10.64
C ASP A 94 -2.41 -16.26 -9.84
N SER A 95 -1.77 -15.21 -9.33
CA SER A 95 -0.55 -15.36 -8.52
C SER A 95 -0.84 -16.02 -7.17
N ILE A 96 0.22 -16.46 -6.49
CA ILE A 96 0.14 -16.96 -5.10
C ILE A 96 -0.29 -15.89 -4.08
N TYR A 97 -0.30 -14.62 -4.50
CA TYR A 97 -0.74 -13.46 -3.71
C TYR A 97 -2.20 -13.08 -4.00
N GLY A 98 -2.76 -13.53 -5.13
CA GLY A 98 -4.09 -13.16 -5.62
C GLY A 98 -4.24 -11.72 -6.13
N ASN A 99 -3.37 -10.83 -5.64
CA ASN A 99 -3.10 -9.50 -6.16
C ASN A 99 -1.59 -9.26 -6.04
N ASP A 100 -0.83 -9.60 -7.09
CA ASP A 100 0.63 -9.38 -7.09
C ASP A 100 0.95 -7.91 -7.28
N LYS A 101 1.32 -7.25 -6.18
CA LYS A 101 1.60 -5.81 -6.12
C LYS A 101 2.71 -5.41 -7.11
N SER A 102 3.66 -6.30 -7.38
CA SER A 102 4.75 -6.06 -8.35
C SER A 102 4.24 -5.77 -9.76
N LYS A 103 3.15 -6.42 -10.20
CA LYS A 103 2.56 -6.20 -11.54
C LYS A 103 1.98 -4.81 -11.67
N THR A 104 1.35 -4.31 -10.61
CA THR A 104 0.81 -2.95 -10.57
C THR A 104 1.93 -1.93 -10.65
N LEU A 105 3.01 -2.10 -9.89
CA LEU A 105 4.18 -1.22 -9.95
C LEU A 105 4.87 -1.28 -11.32
N ALA A 106 5.03 -2.48 -11.89
CA ALA A 106 5.65 -2.66 -13.20
C ALA A 106 4.85 -1.92 -14.29
N LYS A 107 3.53 -2.11 -14.33
CA LYS A 107 2.65 -1.41 -15.28
C LYS A 107 2.69 0.11 -15.09
N ALA A 108 2.68 0.59 -13.84
CA ALA A 108 2.78 2.01 -13.57
C ALA A 108 4.13 2.58 -14.05
N ARG A 109 5.23 1.84 -13.89
CA ARG A 109 6.56 2.24 -14.37
C ARG A 109 6.69 2.24 -15.88
N GLU A 110 6.02 1.33 -16.59
CA GLU A 110 5.98 1.34 -18.07
C GLU A 110 5.31 2.60 -18.64
N LEU A 111 4.36 3.17 -17.91
CA LEU A 111 3.60 4.36 -18.31
C LEU A 111 4.19 5.67 -17.79
N ALA A 112 5.14 5.61 -16.85
CA ALA A 112 5.73 6.77 -16.20
C ALA A 112 6.92 7.33 -16.97
N ASP A 113 7.19 8.63 -16.76
CA ASP A 113 8.42 9.25 -17.25
C ASP A 113 9.65 8.58 -16.60
N LYS A 114 10.77 8.55 -17.32
CA LYS A 114 12.01 7.88 -16.87
C LYS A 114 12.53 8.39 -15.53
N ASP A 115 12.27 9.66 -15.22
CA ASP A 115 12.73 10.32 -13.99
C ASP A 115 11.70 10.20 -12.83
N THR A 116 10.61 9.45 -13.04
CA THR A 116 9.59 9.22 -12.02
C THR A 116 10.14 8.33 -10.90
N ILE A 117 10.03 8.83 -9.67
CA ILE A 117 10.42 8.11 -8.45
C ILE A 117 9.22 7.33 -7.92
N PHE A 118 9.39 6.02 -7.75
CA PHE A 118 8.37 5.15 -7.14
C PHE A 118 8.62 4.98 -5.65
N VAL A 119 7.73 5.56 -4.83
CA VAL A 119 7.70 5.38 -3.38
C VAL A 119 6.71 4.28 -3.04
N PHE A 120 7.15 3.26 -2.29
CA PHE A 120 6.30 2.18 -1.83
C PHE A 120 6.33 2.11 -0.30
N CYS A 121 5.15 2.04 0.32
CA CYS A 121 4.99 1.88 1.77
C CYS A 121 4.25 0.57 2.04
N GLY A 122 4.83 -0.30 2.87
CA GLY A 122 4.21 -1.59 3.21
C GLY A 122 4.63 -2.11 4.58
N ASP A 123 4.04 -3.22 4.96
CA ASP A 123 4.23 -3.85 6.27
C ASP A 123 4.27 -5.39 6.20
N GLY A 124 3.55 -5.99 5.26
CA GLY A 124 3.28 -7.43 5.27
C GLY A 124 4.09 -8.26 4.26
N VAL A 125 3.97 -9.58 4.39
CA VAL A 125 4.57 -10.55 3.46
C VAL A 125 4.13 -10.33 2.00
N SER A 126 2.89 -9.87 1.79
CA SER A 126 2.39 -9.56 0.44
C SER A 126 3.11 -8.40 -0.26
N ASP A 127 3.79 -7.54 0.50
CA ASP A 127 4.52 -6.37 -0.02
C ASP A 127 5.94 -6.70 -0.48
N ILE A 128 6.44 -7.88 -0.14
CA ILE A 128 7.77 -8.33 -0.52
C ILE A 128 7.94 -8.32 -2.05
N SER A 129 6.89 -8.63 -2.81
CA SER A 129 6.97 -8.58 -4.28
C SER A 129 7.15 -7.15 -4.81
N ALA A 130 6.66 -6.14 -4.10
CA ALA A 130 6.79 -4.74 -4.50
C ALA A 130 8.16 -4.14 -4.14
N ALA A 131 8.87 -4.68 -3.13
CA ALA A 131 10.14 -4.14 -2.64
C ALA A 131 11.20 -3.92 -3.75
N LYS A 132 11.29 -4.82 -4.73
CA LYS A 132 12.23 -4.72 -5.86
C LYS A 132 11.86 -3.70 -6.93
N HIS A 133 10.63 -3.21 -6.92
CA HIS A 133 10.09 -2.29 -7.93
C HIS A 133 10.02 -0.85 -7.42
N ALA A 134 10.27 -0.62 -6.14
CA ALA A 134 10.31 0.70 -5.52
C ALA A 134 11.70 1.34 -5.63
N ASP A 135 11.75 2.65 -5.88
CA ASP A 135 12.96 3.46 -5.74
C ASP A 135 13.14 3.94 -4.29
N VAL A 136 12.06 4.06 -3.54
CA VAL A 136 12.10 4.31 -2.10
C VAL A 136 11.15 3.35 -1.42
N LEU A 137 11.68 2.46 -0.60
CA LEU A 137 10.91 1.47 0.15
C LEU A 137 10.78 1.91 1.61
N PHE A 138 9.55 2.09 2.06
CA PHE A 138 9.20 2.24 3.46
C PHE A 138 8.66 0.92 4.00
N ALA A 139 9.23 0.45 5.11
CA ALA A 139 8.74 -0.73 5.81
C ALA A 139 8.30 -0.35 7.23
N ARG A 140 7.07 -0.76 7.61
CA ARG A 140 6.53 -0.51 8.95
C ARG A 140 7.43 -1.18 10.00
N LYS A 141 7.76 -0.48 11.08
CA LYS A 141 8.63 -1.03 12.15
C LYS A 141 7.99 -2.26 12.77
N ASP A 142 8.83 -3.25 13.12
CA ASP A 142 8.44 -4.48 13.81
C ASP A 142 7.35 -5.28 13.07
N ARG A 143 7.46 -5.32 11.73
CA ARG A 143 6.57 -6.06 10.82
C ARG A 143 7.35 -6.90 9.82
N ASP A 144 6.64 -7.81 9.15
CA ASP A 144 7.22 -8.84 8.29
C ASP A 144 8.09 -8.27 7.16
N LEU A 145 7.66 -7.18 6.53
CA LEU A 145 8.43 -6.54 5.47
C LEU A 145 9.77 -6.02 5.99
N GLU A 146 9.80 -5.47 7.21
CA GLU A 146 11.04 -4.99 7.83
C GLU A 146 11.99 -6.16 8.11
N PHE A 147 11.50 -7.23 8.72
CA PHE A 147 12.31 -8.42 9.01
C PHE A 147 12.86 -9.06 7.73
N TYR A 148 12.03 -9.11 6.67
CA TYR A 148 12.47 -9.57 5.37
C TYR A 148 13.57 -8.68 4.79
N CYS A 149 13.40 -7.35 4.83
CA CYS A 149 14.41 -6.43 4.31
C CYS A 149 15.73 -6.54 5.06
N LYS A 150 15.71 -6.68 6.39
CA LYS A 150 16.91 -6.93 7.22
C LYS A 150 17.61 -8.24 6.82
N ARG A 151 16.85 -9.31 6.60
CA ARG A 151 17.39 -10.64 6.26
C ARG A 151 18.04 -10.67 4.88
N GLU A 152 17.43 -10.01 3.91
CA GLU A 152 17.85 -10.03 2.51
C GLU A 152 18.77 -8.85 2.13
N ASP A 153 19.22 -8.05 3.10
CA ASP A 153 20.01 -6.82 2.90
C ASP A 153 19.37 -5.84 1.89
N ILE A 154 18.04 -5.71 1.96
CA ILE A 154 17.27 -4.78 1.13
C ILE A 154 17.23 -3.43 1.84
N PRO A 155 17.70 -2.34 1.21
CA PRO A 155 17.56 -1.01 1.76
C PRO A 155 16.09 -0.59 1.90
N TYR A 156 15.76 -0.04 3.06
CA TYR A 156 14.43 0.50 3.36
C TYR A 156 14.54 1.64 4.37
N ILE A 157 13.45 2.40 4.52
CA ILE A 157 13.28 3.41 5.55
C ILE A 157 12.19 2.92 6.50
N ALA A 158 12.54 2.77 7.78
CA ALA A 158 11.59 2.36 8.80
C ALA A 158 10.62 3.51 9.11
N PHE A 159 9.32 3.23 9.26
CA PHE A 159 8.32 4.26 9.60
C PHE A 159 7.19 3.70 10.48
N ASP A 160 6.59 4.55 11.31
CA ASP A 160 5.37 4.30 12.09
C ASP A 160 4.21 5.19 11.65
N THR A 161 4.49 6.35 11.06
CA THR A 161 3.47 7.30 10.63
C THR A 161 3.78 7.87 9.25
N PHE A 162 2.75 8.35 8.56
CA PHE A 162 2.94 9.01 7.27
C PHE A 162 3.60 10.39 7.39
N ALA A 163 3.75 10.95 8.60
CA ALA A 163 4.56 12.15 8.81
C ALA A 163 6.05 11.89 8.52
N GLU A 164 6.56 10.70 8.87
CA GLU A 164 7.94 10.30 8.55
C GLU A 164 8.11 10.10 7.04
N VAL A 165 7.11 9.49 6.38
CA VAL A 165 7.08 9.32 4.92
C VAL A 165 7.08 10.68 4.22
N GLU A 166 6.18 11.58 4.62
CA GLU A 166 6.08 12.93 4.08
C GLU A 166 7.40 13.70 4.23
N SER A 167 8.06 13.61 5.39
CA SER A 167 9.34 14.27 5.62
C SER A 167 10.42 13.84 4.63
N VAL A 168 10.49 12.55 4.30
CA VAL A 168 11.47 12.04 3.33
C VAL A 168 11.12 12.44 1.91
N VAL A 169 9.84 12.35 1.52
CA VAL A 169 9.39 12.79 0.19
C VAL A 169 9.68 14.27 -0.01
N ARG A 170 9.42 15.11 1.00
CA ARG A 170 9.77 16.55 0.95
C ARG A 170 11.26 16.79 0.77
N LYS A 171 12.13 16.04 1.47
CA LYS A 171 13.58 16.15 1.29
C LYS A 171 14.01 15.82 -0.15
N LEU A 172 13.40 14.82 -0.77
CA LEU A 172 13.67 14.46 -2.16
C LEU A 172 13.22 15.56 -3.13
N VAL A 173 12.00 16.10 -2.94
CA VAL A 173 11.46 17.21 -3.75
C VAL A 173 12.30 18.47 -3.61
N ASP A 174 12.72 18.81 -2.39
CA ASP A 174 13.53 19.99 -2.09
C ASP A 174 15.00 19.86 -2.54
N GLY A 175 15.42 18.68 -3.05
CA GLY A 175 16.82 18.40 -3.38
C GLY A 175 17.74 18.37 -2.16
N LYS A 176 17.20 18.15 -0.95
CA LYS A 176 17.95 17.95 0.30
C LYS A 176 18.38 16.50 0.51
N ALA A 177 17.79 15.58 -0.25
CA ALA A 177 18.20 14.20 -0.34
C ALA A 177 18.16 13.73 -1.79
N ARG A 178 18.86 12.65 -2.09
CA ARG A 178 18.88 12.00 -3.41
C ARG A 178 18.80 10.49 -3.27
N ILE A 179 18.48 9.85 -4.40
CA ILE A 179 18.40 8.39 -4.49
C ILE A 179 19.71 7.85 -5.06
N GLU A 180 20.33 6.92 -4.34
CA GLU A 180 21.48 6.14 -4.80
C GLU A 180 21.07 4.73 -5.15
N LYS A 181 21.26 4.34 -6.41
CA LYS A 181 20.94 3.00 -6.89
C LYS A 181 22.14 2.06 -6.73
N SER A 182 21.92 0.95 -6.03
CA SER A 182 22.91 -0.12 -5.90
C SER A 182 22.92 -1.03 -7.13
N LEU A 183 23.99 -1.83 -7.27
CA LEU A 183 24.12 -2.84 -8.33
C LEU A 183 23.01 -3.91 -8.28
N SER A 184 22.41 -4.13 -7.11
CA SER A 184 21.31 -5.07 -6.90
C SER A 184 19.95 -4.56 -7.41
N GLY A 185 19.88 -3.31 -7.86
CA GLY A 185 18.66 -2.66 -8.31
C GLY A 185 17.90 -1.91 -7.22
N PHE A 186 18.21 -2.15 -5.94
CA PHE A 186 17.64 -1.41 -4.82
C PHE A 186 18.27 -0.03 -4.63
N CYS A 187 17.50 0.86 -4.04
CA CYS A 187 17.81 2.26 -3.91
C CYS A 187 17.89 2.69 -2.43
N LYS A 188 18.82 3.60 -2.12
CA LYS A 188 18.97 4.23 -0.80
C LYS A 188 18.68 5.72 -0.91
N VAL A 189 18.01 6.28 0.09
CA VAL A 189 17.89 7.74 0.24
C VAL A 189 19.07 8.24 1.05
N VAL A 190 19.79 9.22 0.53
CA VAL A 190 20.98 9.82 1.15
C VAL A 190 20.78 11.32 1.21
N ASP A 191 20.97 11.92 2.38
CA ASP A 191 20.94 13.38 2.56
C ASP A 191 22.13 14.02 1.81
N ASN A 192 21.91 15.21 1.23
CA ASN A 192 22.92 15.98 0.49
C ASN A 192 23.79 16.85 1.41
#